data_AF-A0A6L7X5T0-F1
#
_entry.id   AF-A0A6L7X5T0-F1
#
_cell.length_a   1.000
_cell.length_b   1.000
_cell.length_c   1.000
_cell.angle_alpha   90.00
_cell.angle_beta   90.00
_cell.angle_gamma   90.00
#
_symmetry.space_group_name_H-M   'P 1'
#
loop_
_entity.id
_entity.type
_entity.pdbx_description
1 polymer ?
#
loop_
_entity_poly.entity_id
_entity_poly.type
_entity_poly.pdbx_seq_one_letter_code
_entity_poly.pdbx_strand_id
1 'polypeptide(L)'
;MAFTGLLELLAEEPSLAAAASRALNGPHPLTVEVRDGVKSTVLALLGRQAGRPLIVVTAEDGRAAELAHDIGMWSDARPVLHFPDPDQPAYSMLAIAGDVLAQRVAALGQLARARESGGSSPPIVVTSVRALLRRLVPPDEFRTHFLSLTPGAAADLPDVMRRLSALGYESTPLVERPGEFAHRGGIVDI
;
A
#
# COMPACT_ATOMS: atom_id res chain seq x y z
N MET A 1 1.50 -19.51 1.13
CA MET A 1 2.77 -20.09 1.60
C MET A 1 3.83 -19.04 1.34
N ALA A 2 4.42 -18.45 2.38
CA ALA A 2 5.48 -17.46 2.21
C ALA A 2 6.85 -18.14 2.17
N PHE A 3 7.73 -17.71 1.27
CA PHE A 3 9.10 -18.24 1.12
C PHE A 3 10.09 -17.57 2.08
N THR A 4 9.65 -17.14 3.26
CA THR A 4 10.44 -16.28 4.15
C THR A 4 11.70 -16.96 4.68
N GLY A 5 11.70 -18.27 4.89
CA GLY A 5 12.91 -19.03 5.25
C GLY A 5 13.97 -19.08 4.13
N LEU A 6 13.54 -19.11 2.86
CA LEU A 6 14.47 -19.01 1.73
C LEU A 6 15.06 -17.61 1.60
N LEU A 7 14.31 -16.57 1.99
CA LEU A 7 14.79 -15.20 1.97
C LEU A 7 15.98 -14.99 2.93
N GLU A 8 16.03 -15.73 4.05
CA GLU A 8 17.15 -15.69 4.99
C GLU A 8 18.42 -16.29 4.41
N LEU A 9 18.31 -17.46 3.76
CA LEU A 9 19.44 -18.08 3.06
C LEU A 9 19.96 -17.22 1.91
N LEU A 10 19.07 -16.56 1.17
CA LEU A 10 19.45 -15.66 0.08
C LEU A 10 20.07 -14.35 0.59
N ALA A 11 19.76 -13.93 1.82
CA ALA A 11 20.41 -12.78 2.45
C ALA A 11 21.89 -13.05 2.75
N GLU A 12 22.29 -14.32 2.89
CA GLU A 12 23.69 -14.72 3.12
C GLU A 12 24.49 -14.80 1.81
N GLU A 13 23.83 -14.77 0.65
CA GLU A 13 24.53 -14.81 -0.64
C GLU A 13 25.36 -13.50 -0.81
N PRO A 14 26.69 -13.60 -1.00
CA PRO A 14 27.56 -12.43 -0.95
C PRO A 14 27.23 -11.33 -1.97
N SER A 15 26.81 -11.69 -3.19
CA SER A 15 26.51 -10.71 -4.23
C SER A 15 25.23 -9.91 -3.91
N LEU A 16 24.20 -10.57 -3.38
CA LEU A 16 22.94 -9.98 -2.93
C LEU A 16 23.14 -9.13 -1.68
N ALA A 17 23.90 -9.63 -0.70
CA ALA A 17 24.23 -8.88 0.51
C ALA A 17 25.02 -7.61 0.18
N ALA A 18 26.00 -7.70 -0.71
CA ALA A 18 26.78 -6.55 -1.17
C ALA A 18 25.91 -5.55 -1.95
N ALA A 19 25.06 -6.03 -2.85
CA ALA A 19 24.13 -5.18 -3.61
C ALA A 19 23.14 -4.46 -2.68
N ALA A 20 22.57 -5.16 -1.70
CA ALA A 20 21.63 -4.60 -0.74
C ALA A 20 22.31 -3.57 0.17
N SER A 21 23.49 -3.88 0.70
CA SER A 21 24.27 -2.93 1.50
C SER A 21 24.62 -1.66 0.72
N ARG A 22 25.03 -1.79 -0.55
CA ARG A 22 25.30 -0.65 -1.44
C ARG A 22 24.03 0.15 -1.75
N ALA A 23 22.89 -0.52 -1.94
CA ALA A 23 21.62 0.15 -2.19
C ALA A 23 21.11 0.92 -0.97
N LEU A 24 21.45 0.50 0.25
CA LEU A 24 20.99 1.14 1.47
C LEU A 24 21.94 2.23 1.98
N ASN A 25 23.25 2.03 1.85
CA ASN A 25 24.28 2.85 2.48
C ASN A 25 25.28 3.49 1.50
N GLY A 26 25.24 3.10 0.22
CA GLY A 26 26.17 3.57 -0.80
C GLY A 26 25.72 4.85 -1.51
N PRO A 27 26.55 5.38 -2.41
CA PRO A 27 26.18 6.51 -3.26
C PRO A 27 25.12 6.11 -4.29
N HIS A 28 24.25 7.06 -4.65
CA HIS A 28 23.20 6.90 -5.64
C HIS A 28 23.48 7.74 -6.91
N PRO A 29 23.03 7.30 -8.11
CA PRO A 29 22.26 6.08 -8.38
C PRO A 29 23.11 4.80 -8.35
N LEU A 30 22.48 3.67 -8.02
CA LEU A 30 23.07 2.33 -8.10
C LEU A 30 22.33 1.53 -9.17
N THR A 31 23.08 0.96 -10.12
CA THR A 31 22.55 0.01 -11.09
C THR A 31 22.90 -1.41 -10.64
N VAL A 32 21.89 -2.28 -10.61
CA VAL A 32 22.06 -3.70 -10.31
C VAL A 32 21.41 -4.49 -11.44
N GLU A 33 22.15 -5.41 -12.03
CA GLU A 33 21.63 -6.33 -13.04
C GLU A 33 21.14 -7.61 -12.37
N VAL A 34 19.86 -7.92 -12.57
CA VAL A 34 19.22 -9.11 -12.00
C VAL A 34 18.36 -9.79 -13.06
N ARG A 35 18.33 -11.12 -13.03
CA ARG A 35 17.36 -11.89 -13.82
C ARG A 35 15.96 -11.60 -13.31
N ASP A 36 14.99 -11.60 -14.21
CA ASP A 36 13.61 -11.18 -13.91
C ASP A 36 12.99 -11.98 -12.76
N GLY A 37 13.17 -13.31 -12.75
CA GLY A 37 12.68 -14.20 -11.69
C GLY A 37 13.28 -14.00 -10.30
N VAL A 38 14.32 -13.17 -10.16
CA VAL A 38 14.98 -12.88 -8.87
C VAL A 38 14.65 -11.47 -8.37
N LYS A 39 14.00 -10.63 -9.20
CA LYS A 39 13.65 -9.24 -8.85
C LYS A 39 12.79 -9.15 -7.60
N SER A 40 11.74 -9.96 -7.51
CA SER A 40 10.82 -9.96 -6.38
C SER A 40 11.54 -10.30 -5.07
N THR A 41 12.42 -11.29 -5.10
CA THR A 41 13.25 -11.68 -3.95
C THR A 41 14.21 -10.57 -3.55
N VAL A 42 14.92 -9.94 -4.50
CA VAL A 42 15.85 -8.84 -4.23
C VAL A 42 15.13 -7.67 -3.59
N LEU A 43 13.95 -7.31 -4.11
CA LEU A 43 13.13 -6.22 -3.58
C LEU A 43 12.56 -6.54 -2.19
N ALA A 44 12.16 -7.79 -1.95
CA ALA A 44 11.73 -8.24 -0.63
C ALA A 44 12.88 -8.16 0.40
N LEU A 45 14.09 -8.60 0.02
CA LEU A 45 15.29 -8.52 0.85
C LEU A 45 15.65 -7.07 1.18
N LEU A 46 15.69 -6.20 0.16
CA LEU A 46 15.92 -4.77 0.31
C LEU A 46 14.89 -4.15 1.26
N GLY A 47 13.61 -4.45 1.05
CA GLY A 47 12.54 -3.97 1.92
C GLY A 47 12.77 -4.39 3.37
N ARG A 48 13.07 -5.66 3.62
CA ARG A 48 13.37 -6.19 4.97
C ARG A 48 14.52 -5.45 5.64
N GLN A 49 15.62 -5.23 4.92
CA GLN A 49 16.84 -4.60 5.47
C GLN A 49 16.74 -3.07 5.60
N ALA A 50 15.91 -2.40 4.79
CA ALA A 50 15.88 -0.95 4.73
C ALA A 50 15.39 -0.27 6.02
N GLY A 51 14.56 -0.94 6.82
CA GLY A 51 13.92 -0.33 8.00
C GLY A 51 13.02 0.88 7.71
N ARG A 52 12.75 1.17 6.43
CA ARG A 52 11.93 2.30 5.95
C ARG A 52 11.06 1.87 4.77
N PRO A 53 10.02 2.65 4.40
CA PRO A 53 9.19 2.32 3.24
C PRO A 53 10.01 2.25 1.96
N LEU A 54 9.67 1.30 1.09
CA LEU A 54 10.29 1.15 -0.23
C LEU A 54 9.25 1.43 -1.31
N ILE A 55 9.56 2.34 -2.25
CA ILE A 55 8.74 2.57 -3.42
C ILE A 55 9.41 1.91 -4.61
N VAL A 56 8.72 0.97 -5.24
CA VAL A 56 9.14 0.27 -6.46
C VAL A 56 8.34 0.81 -7.62
N VAL A 57 9.03 1.33 -8.64
CA VAL A 57 8.40 1.98 -9.79
C VAL A 57 8.63 1.12 -11.04
N THR A 58 7.55 0.75 -11.71
CA THR A 58 7.56 0.08 -13.02
C THR A 58 7.13 1.03 -14.13
N ALA A 59 7.35 0.63 -15.39
CA ALA A 59 6.84 1.38 -16.53
C ALA A 59 5.31 1.31 -16.64
N GLU A 60 4.74 0.12 -16.42
CA GLU A 60 3.32 -0.19 -16.64
C GLU A 60 2.65 -0.71 -15.37
N ASP A 61 1.33 -0.46 -15.24
CA ASP A 61 0.57 -0.81 -14.05
C ASP A 61 0.36 -2.31 -13.89
N GLY A 62 0.11 -3.03 -14.99
CA GLY A 62 0.03 -4.50 -14.97
C GLY A 62 1.30 -5.13 -14.42
N ARG A 63 2.48 -4.60 -14.81
CA ARG A 63 3.76 -5.06 -14.27
C ARG A 63 3.94 -4.72 -12.79
N ALA A 64 3.39 -3.59 -12.33
CA ALA A 64 3.40 -3.24 -10.90
C ALA A 64 2.54 -4.23 -10.08
N ALA A 65 1.36 -4.59 -10.59
CA ALA A 65 0.47 -5.53 -9.94
C ALA A 65 1.09 -6.93 -9.82
N GLU A 66 1.65 -7.46 -10.91
CA GLU A 66 2.39 -8.73 -10.92
C GLU A 66 3.56 -8.71 -9.92
N LEU A 67 4.39 -7.65 -9.98
CA LEU A 67 5.56 -7.56 -9.13
C LEU A 67 5.19 -7.40 -7.64
N ALA A 68 4.10 -6.69 -7.32
CA ALA A 68 3.57 -6.63 -5.95
C ALA A 68 3.15 -8.01 -5.44
N HIS A 69 2.44 -8.78 -6.28
CA HIS A 69 2.06 -10.15 -5.95
C HIS A 69 3.29 -11.02 -5.69
N ASP A 70 4.27 -10.99 -6.60
CA ASP A 70 5.50 -11.79 -6.50
C ASP A 70 6.32 -11.43 -5.26
N ILE A 71 6.49 -10.13 -4.95
CA ILE A 71 7.18 -9.69 -3.73
C ILE A 71 6.42 -10.16 -2.49
N GLY A 72 5.09 -10.12 -2.52
CA GLY A 72 4.21 -10.60 -1.45
C GLY A 72 4.45 -12.07 -1.09
N MET A 73 4.86 -12.91 -2.05
CA MET A 73 5.19 -14.33 -1.79
C MET A 73 6.45 -14.52 -0.93
N TRP A 74 7.30 -13.49 -0.81
CA TRP A 74 8.52 -13.52 0.01
C TRP A 74 8.35 -12.86 1.39
N SER A 75 7.24 -12.13 1.61
CA SER A 75 7.05 -11.24 2.75
C SER A 75 5.96 -11.76 3.71
N ASP A 76 6.34 -12.24 4.90
CA ASP A 76 5.37 -12.73 5.89
C ASP A 76 4.79 -11.63 6.78
N ALA A 77 5.59 -10.62 7.15
CA ALA A 77 5.20 -9.62 8.16
C ALA A 77 5.10 -8.18 7.63
N ARG A 78 5.62 -7.93 6.43
CA ARG A 78 5.66 -6.60 5.84
C ARG A 78 4.55 -6.44 4.79
N PRO A 79 3.71 -5.39 4.89
CA PRO A 79 2.73 -5.11 3.85
C PRO A 79 3.41 -4.84 2.50
N VAL A 80 2.96 -5.54 1.47
CA VAL A 80 3.31 -5.29 0.07
C VAL A 80 2.05 -4.80 -0.63
N LEU A 81 2.09 -3.59 -1.15
CA LEU A 81 0.91 -2.87 -1.62
C LEU A 81 1.11 -2.47 -3.08
N HIS A 82 0.14 -2.78 -3.93
CA HIS A 82 0.06 -2.17 -5.25
C HIS A 82 -0.68 -0.82 -5.14
N PHE A 83 -0.06 0.23 -5.67
CA PHE A 83 -0.72 1.54 -5.84
C PHE A 83 -1.06 1.73 -7.31
N PRO A 84 -2.31 1.40 -7.72
CA PRO A 84 -2.70 1.33 -9.13
C PRO A 84 -2.84 2.72 -9.77
N ASP A 85 -2.54 2.79 -11.06
CA ASP A 85 -3.01 3.90 -11.90
C ASP A 85 -4.53 3.77 -12.12
N PRO A 86 -5.34 4.81 -11.86
CA PRO A 86 -6.78 4.75 -12.14
C PRO A 86 -7.14 4.72 -13.63
N ASP A 87 -6.15 4.56 -14.53
CA ASP A 87 -6.25 4.50 -15.98
C ASP A 87 -7.03 5.65 -16.65
N GLN A 88 -7.26 6.73 -15.93
CA GLN A 88 -7.91 7.91 -16.49
C GLN A 88 -6.90 8.85 -17.16
N PRO A 89 -7.25 9.52 -18.26
CA PRO A 89 -6.47 10.63 -18.76
C PRO A 89 -6.34 11.74 -17.70
N ALA A 90 -5.27 12.53 -17.79
CA ALA A 90 -5.15 13.74 -16.99
C ALA A 90 -6.32 14.70 -17.29
N TYR A 91 -6.86 15.35 -16.25
CA TYR A 91 -8.01 16.27 -16.34
C TYR A 91 -9.33 15.63 -16.81
N SER A 92 -9.46 14.30 -16.75
CA SER A 92 -10.72 13.61 -16.97
C SER A 92 -11.70 13.87 -15.82
N MET A 93 -13.00 14.01 -16.15
CA MET A 93 -14.10 14.07 -15.17
C MET A 93 -14.72 12.69 -14.92
N LEU A 94 -14.14 11.62 -15.47
CA LEU A 94 -14.63 10.25 -15.22
C LEU A 94 -14.38 9.87 -13.75
N ALA A 95 -15.34 9.16 -13.16
CA ALA A 95 -15.19 8.60 -11.82
C ALA A 95 -14.17 7.45 -11.83
N ILE A 96 -13.31 7.40 -10.81
CA ILE A 96 -12.38 6.29 -10.62
C ILE A 96 -13.20 5.07 -10.20
N ALA A 97 -12.87 3.90 -10.74
CA ALA A 97 -13.49 2.65 -10.32
C ALA A 97 -13.31 2.43 -8.81
N GLY A 98 -14.37 2.00 -8.11
CA GLY A 98 -14.41 1.96 -6.65
C GLY A 98 -13.34 1.06 -6.02
N ASP A 99 -13.05 -0.08 -6.67
CA ASP A 99 -11.98 -1.00 -6.28
C ASP A 99 -10.60 -0.37 -6.39
N VAL A 100 -10.32 0.34 -7.49
CA VAL A 100 -9.07 1.06 -7.71
C VAL A 100 -8.91 2.19 -6.70
N LEU A 101 -9.98 2.95 -6.42
CA LEU A 101 -9.98 3.98 -5.39
C LEU A 101 -9.69 3.39 -4.00
N ALA A 102 -10.36 2.28 -3.65
CA ALA A 102 -10.18 1.60 -2.38
C ALA A 102 -8.73 1.11 -2.19
N GLN A 103 -8.13 0.49 -3.22
CA GLN A 103 -6.73 0.07 -3.18
C GLN A 103 -5.78 1.24 -2.97
N ARG A 104 -6.00 2.37 -3.66
CA ARG A 104 -5.19 3.59 -3.51
C ARG A 104 -5.30 4.15 -2.09
N VAL A 105 -6.52 4.28 -1.56
CA VAL A 105 -6.75 4.78 -0.20
C VAL A 105 -6.13 3.84 0.83
N ALA A 106 -6.24 2.52 0.66
CA ALA A 106 -5.60 1.53 1.52
C ALA A 106 -4.07 1.68 1.53
N ALA A 107 -3.45 1.83 0.36
CA ALA A 107 -2.00 2.02 0.24
C ALA A 107 -1.52 3.31 0.93
N LEU A 108 -2.24 4.42 0.75
CA LEU A 108 -1.95 5.70 1.42
C LEU A 108 -2.18 5.62 2.93
N GLY A 109 -3.24 4.92 3.36
CA GLY A 109 -3.53 4.66 4.77
C GLY A 109 -2.40 3.91 5.47
N GLN A 110 -1.86 2.87 4.83
CA GLN A 110 -0.72 2.11 5.35
C GLN A 110 0.55 2.96 5.41
N LEU A 111 0.83 3.77 4.39
CA LEU A 111 1.96 4.71 4.40
C LEU A 111 1.84 5.74 5.54
N ALA A 112 0.65 6.29 5.76
CA ALA A 112 0.39 7.23 6.84
C ALA A 112 0.61 6.60 8.22
N ARG A 113 0.08 5.39 8.46
CA ARG A 113 0.25 4.65 9.72
C ARG A 113 1.70 4.21 9.98
N ALA A 114 2.42 3.82 8.92
CA ALA A 114 3.82 3.45 9.03
C ALA A 114 4.69 4.64 9.49
N ARG A 115 4.33 5.87 9.08
CA ARG A 115 4.99 7.10 9.53
C ARG A 115 4.74 7.38 11.02
N GLU A 116 3.55 7.07 11.52
CA GLU A 116 3.17 7.31 12.93
C GLU A 116 3.77 6.29 13.89
N SER A 117 3.81 5.01 13.51
CA SER A 117 4.32 3.91 14.35
C SER A 117 5.85 3.83 14.43
N GLY A 118 6.56 4.89 14.04
CA GLY A 118 8.02 4.90 13.99
C GLY A 118 8.62 3.85 13.03
N GLY A 119 7.83 3.35 12.07
CA GLY A 119 8.27 2.36 11.09
C GLY A 119 8.29 0.92 11.57
N SER A 120 7.45 0.53 12.55
CA SER A 120 7.43 -0.85 13.08
C SER A 120 7.12 -1.95 12.04
N SER A 121 6.58 -1.59 10.87
CA SER A 121 6.54 -2.44 9.65
C SER A 121 6.34 -1.55 8.42
N PRO A 122 7.41 -1.00 7.82
CA PRO A 122 7.28 -0.06 6.70
C PRO A 122 6.82 -0.81 5.44
N PRO A 123 5.82 -0.33 4.68
CA PRO A 123 5.34 -1.07 3.52
C PRO A 123 6.34 -1.05 2.34
N ILE A 124 6.23 -2.05 1.47
CA ILE A 124 6.72 -1.95 0.09
C ILE A 124 5.54 -1.52 -0.77
N VAL A 125 5.66 -0.40 -1.47
CA VAL A 125 4.63 0.10 -2.39
C VAL A 125 5.14 -0.04 -3.81
N VAL A 126 4.46 -0.86 -4.61
CA VAL A 126 4.77 -1.06 -6.02
C VAL A 126 3.77 -0.26 -6.86
N THR A 127 4.26 0.51 -7.81
CA THR A 127 3.43 1.41 -8.61
C THR A 127 4.01 1.61 -10.01
N SER A 128 3.22 2.15 -10.92
CA SER A 128 3.71 2.59 -12.23
C SER A 128 4.16 4.05 -12.21
N VAL A 129 5.00 4.44 -13.18
CA VAL A 129 5.39 5.84 -13.37
C VAL A 129 4.18 6.77 -13.54
N ARG A 130 3.13 6.33 -14.25
CA ARG A 130 1.91 7.11 -14.49
C ARG A 130 1.12 7.33 -13.20
N ALA A 131 0.99 6.30 -12.36
CA ALA A 131 0.35 6.42 -11.05
C ALA A 131 1.13 7.34 -10.10
N LEU A 132 2.47 7.25 -10.11
CA LEU A 132 3.36 8.03 -9.24
C LEU A 132 3.30 9.55 -9.53
N LEU A 133 3.16 9.94 -10.80
CA LEU A 133 3.15 11.34 -11.20
C LEU A 133 1.85 12.09 -10.85
N ARG A 134 0.80 11.38 -10.41
CA ARG A 134 -0.45 12.02 -10.01
C ARG A 134 -0.28 12.72 -8.66
N ARG A 135 -0.68 13.99 -8.62
CA ARG A 135 -0.76 14.75 -7.36
C ARG A 135 -1.79 14.12 -6.44
N LEU A 136 -1.46 14.09 -5.15
CA LEU A 136 -2.31 13.59 -4.09
C LEU A 136 -2.57 14.71 -3.07
N VAL A 137 -3.56 14.49 -2.22
CA VAL A 137 -3.79 15.32 -1.04
C VAL A 137 -2.54 15.32 -0.14
N PRO A 138 -2.21 16.44 0.51
CA PRO A 138 -1.13 16.49 1.49
C PRO A 138 -1.32 15.42 2.58
N PRO A 139 -0.24 14.79 3.07
CA PRO A 139 -0.35 13.72 4.07
C PRO A 139 -1.06 14.15 5.36
N ASP A 140 -0.84 15.39 5.81
CA ASP A 140 -1.44 15.87 7.05
C ASP A 140 -2.96 16.13 6.88
N GLU A 141 -3.38 16.60 5.71
CA GLU A 141 -4.80 16.74 5.36
C GLU A 141 -5.47 15.36 5.27
N PHE A 142 -4.86 14.41 4.56
CA PHE A 142 -5.37 13.04 4.43
C PHE A 142 -5.66 12.37 5.79
N ARG A 143 -4.79 12.59 6.79
CA ARG A 143 -4.92 12.02 8.14
C ARG A 143 -6.11 12.56 8.92
N THR A 144 -6.51 13.81 8.67
CA THR A 144 -7.70 14.39 9.34
C THR A 144 -8.99 13.67 8.98
N HIS A 145 -9.00 12.93 7.87
CA HIS A 145 -10.13 12.15 7.38
C HIS A 145 -10.18 10.71 7.92
N PHE A 146 -9.34 10.33 8.89
CA PHE A 146 -9.37 8.99 9.46
C PHE A 146 -10.51 8.83 10.47
N LEU A 147 -11.34 7.81 10.25
CA LEU A 147 -12.28 7.29 11.23
C LEU A 147 -11.68 6.01 11.84
N SER A 148 -11.37 6.06 13.14
CA SER A 148 -10.84 4.91 13.89
C SER A 148 -11.91 4.35 14.81
N LEU A 149 -12.28 3.10 14.59
CA LEU A 149 -13.23 2.35 15.43
C LEU A 149 -12.45 1.21 16.08
N THR A 150 -12.53 1.08 17.41
CA THR A 150 -11.83 0.04 18.18
C THR A 150 -12.78 -0.65 19.15
N PRO A 151 -12.66 -1.97 19.38
CA PRO A 151 -13.51 -2.68 20.34
C PRO A 151 -13.42 -2.06 21.74
N GLY A 152 -14.58 -1.85 22.37
CA GLY A 152 -14.68 -1.26 23.71
C GLY A 152 -14.64 0.27 23.75
N ALA A 153 -14.36 0.96 22.64
CA ALA A 153 -14.50 2.40 22.56
C ALA A 153 -15.98 2.82 22.49
N ALA A 154 -16.36 3.88 23.20
CA ALA A 154 -17.67 4.50 23.06
C ALA A 154 -17.72 5.30 21.75
N ALA A 155 -18.76 5.07 20.94
CA ALA A 155 -19.01 5.81 19.72
C ALA A 155 -20.52 6.11 19.60
N ASP A 156 -20.86 7.34 19.20
CA ASP A 156 -22.23 7.71 18.89
C ASP A 156 -22.56 7.30 17.45
N LEU A 157 -23.51 6.39 17.27
CA LEU A 157 -23.80 5.76 15.98
C LEU A 157 -24.26 6.79 14.91
N PRO A 158 -25.18 7.73 15.22
CA PRO A 158 -25.46 8.90 14.38
C PRO A 158 -24.23 9.69 13.93
N ASP A 159 -23.27 9.95 14.83
CA ASP A 159 -22.03 10.66 14.48
C ASP A 159 -21.17 9.84 13.52
N VAL A 160 -21.00 8.53 13.78
CA VAL A 160 -20.26 7.63 12.90
C VAL A 160 -20.84 7.65 11.48
N MET A 161 -22.17 7.50 11.35
CA MET A 161 -22.83 7.54 10.04
C MET A 161 -22.64 8.89 9.34
N ARG A 162 -22.79 10.00 10.07
CA ARG A 162 -22.55 11.35 9.52
C ARG A 162 -21.11 11.50 9.02
N ARG A 163 -20.13 10.98 9.76
CA ARG A 163 -18.72 11.01 9.37
C ARG A 163 -18.46 10.15 8.14
N LEU A 164 -19.05 8.95 8.05
CA LEU A 164 -18.97 8.11 6.85
C LEU A 164 -19.50 8.84 5.61
N SER A 165 -20.69 9.44 5.70
CA SER A 165 -21.24 10.24 4.60
C SER A 165 -20.35 11.43 4.23
N ALA A 166 -19.75 12.11 5.21
CA ALA A 166 -18.80 13.19 4.96
C ALA A 166 -17.49 12.73 4.30
N LEU A 167 -17.10 11.46 4.48
CA LEU A 167 -15.98 10.80 3.80
C LEU A 167 -16.34 10.31 2.39
N GLY A 168 -17.60 10.48 1.96
CA GLY A 168 -18.09 10.05 0.66
C GLY A 168 -18.55 8.59 0.61
N TYR A 169 -18.75 7.94 1.76
CA TYR A 169 -19.39 6.63 1.79
C TYR A 169 -20.88 6.74 1.47
N GLU A 170 -21.39 5.79 0.69
CA GLU A 170 -22.78 5.71 0.27
C GLU A 170 -23.62 4.90 1.26
N SER A 171 -24.77 5.44 1.68
CA SER A 171 -25.71 4.71 2.54
C SER A 171 -26.56 3.79 1.69
N THR A 172 -26.40 2.48 1.86
CA THR A 172 -27.12 1.45 1.11
C THR A 172 -27.90 0.52 2.05
N PRO A 173 -28.92 -0.21 1.56
CA PRO A 173 -29.60 -1.23 2.37
C PRO A 173 -28.72 -2.47 2.64
N LEU A 174 -27.70 -2.71 1.79
CA LEU A 174 -26.76 -3.82 1.88
C LEU A 174 -25.40 -3.36 1.35
N VAL A 175 -24.34 -3.63 2.12
CA VAL A 175 -22.97 -3.35 1.69
C VAL A 175 -22.52 -4.43 0.72
N GLU A 176 -22.20 -4.04 -0.51
CA GLU A 176 -21.72 -4.95 -1.55
C GLU A 176 -20.28 -4.62 -1.96
N ARG A 177 -19.86 -3.36 -1.83
CA ARG A 177 -18.55 -2.88 -2.29
C ARG A 177 -17.89 -1.90 -1.31
N PRO A 178 -16.55 -1.76 -1.36
CA PRO A 178 -15.86 -0.73 -0.60
C PRO A 178 -16.43 0.67 -0.89
N GLY A 179 -16.66 1.45 0.17
CA GLY A 179 -17.24 2.79 0.07
C GLY A 179 -18.75 2.82 0.32
N GLU A 180 -19.38 1.71 0.68
CA GLU A 180 -20.79 1.64 1.08
C GLU A 180 -20.91 1.40 2.59
N PHE A 181 -22.03 1.78 3.20
CA PHE A 181 -22.38 1.40 4.57
C PHE A 181 -23.88 1.18 4.71
N ALA A 182 -24.28 0.27 5.61
CA ALA A 182 -25.68 -0.04 5.89
C ALA A 182 -25.98 0.06 7.38
N HIS A 183 -27.13 0.62 7.75
CA HIS A 183 -27.56 0.80 9.13
C HIS A 183 -28.74 -0.11 9.47
N ARG A 184 -28.60 -0.89 10.54
CA ARG A 184 -29.58 -1.88 11.01
C ARG A 184 -29.79 -1.75 12.52
N GLY A 185 -30.61 -0.79 12.92
CA GLY A 185 -30.99 -0.58 14.32
C GLY A 185 -29.84 -0.05 15.17
N GLY A 186 -29.09 -0.94 15.82
CA GLY A 186 -27.90 -0.59 16.62
C GLY A 186 -26.57 -0.96 15.96
N ILE A 187 -26.61 -1.44 14.72
CA ILE A 187 -25.47 -1.99 13.98
C ILE A 187 -25.25 -1.15 12.72
N VAL A 188 -23.99 -0.88 12.40
CA VAL A 188 -23.60 -0.29 11.12
C VAL A 188 -22.58 -1.22 10.47
N ASP A 189 -22.91 -1.71 9.28
CA ASP A 189 -22.04 -2.48 8.40
C ASP A 189 -21.30 -1.50 7.47
N ILE A 190 -19.99 -1.65 7.28
CA ILE A 190 -19.12 -0.75 6.48
C ILE A 190 -18.09 -1.62 5.73
#